data_AF-A0A3L6Q8I7-F1
#
_entry.id   AF-A0A3L6Q8I7-F1
#
_cell.length_a   1.000
_cell.length_b   1.000
_cell.length_c   1.000
_cell.angle_alpha   90.00
_cell.angle_beta   90.00
_cell.angle_gamma   90.00
#
_symmetry.space_group_name_H-M   'P 1'
#
loop_
_entity.id
_entity.type
_entity.pdbx_description
1 polymer ?
#
loop_
_entity_poly.entity_id
_entity_poly.type
_entity_poly.pdbx_seq_one_letter_code
_entity_poly.pdbx_strand_id
1 'polypeptide(L)'
;ITSKAITRSEVSDDVKIKLCDILQLLNQDISVLIQGAKGIRRTLNLLKGQLPADIESAIIVAAFIEGHRCEVLNAQQRLADRALQSQFSQQKEANRSKENDIRAKVELLENSRPTIVKEINWLKAQKEKLLKELNIVNTSLTAEENKLENLPATIEKMKADMKTPVREAVRLHKLIKPILGSVDEDQQKINEVDQIRLYAVNTIQKLLGSA
;
A
#
# COMPACT_ATOMS: atom_id res chain seq x y z
N ILE A 1 -62.27 84.49 -3.41
CA ILE A 1 -62.71 83.16 -3.92
C ILE A 1 -61.87 82.14 -3.18
N THR A 2 -62.45 81.61 -2.10
CA THR A 2 -61.76 80.81 -1.09
C THR A 2 -61.69 79.36 -1.54
N SER A 3 -60.47 78.89 -1.81
CA SER A 3 -60.13 77.48 -1.96
C SER A 3 -60.44 76.75 -0.66
N LYS A 4 -61.51 75.95 -0.65
CA LYS A 4 -61.81 75.04 0.44
C LYS A 4 -60.91 73.82 0.31
N ALA A 5 -59.78 73.86 1.02
CA ALA A 5 -58.96 72.68 1.25
C ALA A 5 -59.78 71.70 2.10
N ILE A 6 -60.13 70.55 1.52
CA ILE A 6 -60.73 69.44 2.26
C ILE A 6 -59.66 68.94 3.23
N THR A 7 -59.84 69.25 4.51
CA THR A 7 -59.01 68.75 5.61
C THR A 7 -59.27 67.26 5.81
N ARG A 8 -58.21 66.57 6.21
CA ARG A 8 -58.05 65.11 6.37
C ARG A 8 -59.03 64.42 7.34
N SER A 9 -60.05 65.10 7.86
CA SER A 9 -60.92 64.64 8.96
C SER A 9 -62.42 64.48 8.66
N GLU A 10 -62.90 64.63 7.42
CA GLU A 10 -64.31 64.37 7.04
C GLU A 10 -64.43 63.35 5.89
N VAL A 11 -63.67 62.25 5.96
CA VAL A 11 -63.87 61.12 5.05
C VAL A 11 -65.01 60.26 5.60
N SER A 12 -66.11 60.13 4.84
CA SER A 12 -67.28 59.32 5.20
C SER A 12 -66.88 57.86 5.48
N ASP A 13 -67.55 57.19 6.41
CA ASP A 13 -67.23 55.81 6.78
C ASP A 13 -67.37 54.83 5.60
N ASP A 14 -68.26 55.12 4.65
CA ASP A 14 -68.37 54.36 3.38
C ASP A 14 -67.12 54.48 2.50
N VAL A 15 -66.47 55.66 2.47
CA VAL A 15 -65.23 55.88 1.73
C VAL A 15 -64.07 55.13 2.39
N LYS A 16 -64.02 55.07 3.72
CA LYS A 16 -63.01 54.30 4.46
C LYS A 16 -63.13 52.80 4.20
N ILE A 17 -64.36 52.25 4.19
CA ILE A 17 -64.60 50.84 3.91
C ILE A 17 -64.09 50.47 2.51
N LYS A 18 -64.43 51.26 1.49
CA LYS A 18 -63.98 51.01 0.11
C LYS A 18 -62.46 51.18 -0.07
N LEU A 19 -61.84 52.10 0.66
CA LEU A 19 -60.37 52.23 0.73
C LEU A 19 -59.73 50.99 1.38
N CYS A 20 -60.32 50.45 2.44
CA CYS A 20 -59.89 49.19 3.05
C CYS A 20 -59.99 48.02 2.05
N ASP A 21 -61.06 47.97 1.24
CA ASP A 21 -61.21 46.95 0.20
C ASP A 21 -60.08 47.05 -0.86
N ILE A 22 -59.74 48.26 -1.31
CA ILE A 22 -58.62 48.48 -2.23
C ILE A 22 -57.30 48.05 -1.58
N LEU A 23 -57.08 48.39 -0.31
CA LEU A 23 -55.87 48.04 0.42
C LEU A 23 -55.71 46.52 0.60
N GLN A 24 -56.82 45.81 0.85
CA GLN A 24 -56.82 44.35 0.87
C GLN A 24 -56.47 43.74 -0.48
N LEU A 25 -56.97 44.30 -1.59
CA LEU A 25 -56.62 43.87 -2.94
C LEU A 25 -55.13 44.11 -3.24
N LEU A 26 -54.60 45.27 -2.83
CA LEU A 26 -53.19 45.64 -3.04
C LEU A 26 -52.20 44.83 -2.21
N ASN A 27 -52.63 44.30 -1.05
CA ASN A 27 -51.80 43.47 -0.19
C ASN A 27 -51.64 42.01 -0.67
N GLN A 28 -52.21 41.65 -1.82
CA GLN A 28 -52.07 40.31 -2.40
C GLN A 28 -50.70 40.11 -3.05
N ASP A 29 -50.34 38.85 -3.32
CA ASP A 29 -49.15 38.54 -4.13
C ASP A 29 -49.21 39.23 -5.49
N ILE A 30 -48.06 39.72 -5.96
CA ILE A 30 -47.96 40.49 -7.21
C ILE A 30 -48.51 39.70 -8.42
N SER A 31 -48.39 38.38 -8.42
CA SER A 31 -48.89 37.50 -9.50
C SER A 31 -50.41 37.44 -9.53
N VAL A 32 -51.06 37.56 -8.37
CA VAL A 32 -52.51 37.58 -8.19
C VAL A 32 -53.05 38.99 -8.44
N LEU A 33 -52.36 40.01 -7.91
CA LEU A 33 -52.70 41.42 -8.08
C LEU A 33 -52.70 41.85 -9.56
N ILE A 34 -51.72 41.40 -10.34
CA ILE A 34 -51.64 41.64 -11.80
C ILE A 34 -52.84 41.06 -12.55
N GLN A 35 -53.44 39.97 -12.07
CA GLN A 35 -54.64 39.35 -12.65
C GLN A 35 -55.94 39.99 -12.12
N GLY A 36 -55.91 40.52 -10.90
CA GLY A 36 -57.06 41.07 -10.16
C GLY A 36 -57.26 42.59 -10.24
N ALA A 37 -56.45 43.32 -11.01
CA ALA A 37 -56.45 44.80 -11.04
C ALA A 37 -57.80 45.46 -11.40
N LYS A 38 -58.70 44.73 -12.05
CA LYS A 38 -60.08 45.18 -12.35
C LYS A 38 -60.89 45.50 -11.08
N GLY A 39 -60.65 44.78 -9.97
CA GLY A 39 -61.31 45.05 -8.69
C GLY A 39 -60.96 46.45 -8.17
N ILE A 40 -59.68 46.81 -8.26
CA ILE A 40 -59.16 48.12 -7.84
C ILE A 40 -59.75 49.23 -8.71
N ARG A 41 -59.82 49.05 -10.04
CA ARG A 41 -60.44 50.03 -10.95
C ARG A 41 -61.92 50.26 -10.65
N ARG A 42 -62.67 49.20 -10.34
CA ARG A 42 -64.10 49.31 -9.99
C ARG A 42 -64.29 50.12 -8.72
N THR A 43 -63.55 49.80 -7.66
CA THR A 43 -63.67 50.50 -6.38
C THR A 43 -63.16 51.94 -6.46
N LEU A 44 -62.09 52.21 -7.23
CA LEU A 44 -61.60 53.56 -7.50
C LEU A 44 -62.64 54.43 -8.22
N ASN A 45 -63.34 53.90 -9.22
CA ASN A 45 -64.39 54.64 -9.93
C ASN A 45 -65.57 55.02 -9.03
N LEU A 46 -65.87 54.21 -8.00
CA LEU A 46 -66.90 54.53 -6.99
C LEU A 46 -66.48 55.66 -6.04
N LEU A 47 -65.16 55.90 -5.90
CA LEU A 47 -64.57 56.90 -5.00
C LEU A 47 -64.15 58.20 -5.71
N LYS A 48 -64.42 58.31 -7.02
CA LYS A 48 -63.95 59.41 -7.87
C LYS A 48 -64.44 60.77 -7.35
N GLY A 49 -63.52 61.71 -7.15
CA GLY A 49 -63.83 63.05 -6.63
C GLY A 49 -64.07 63.15 -5.12
N GLN A 50 -63.97 62.04 -4.37
CA GLN A 50 -64.09 62.00 -2.90
C GLN A 50 -62.73 61.85 -2.19
N LEU A 51 -61.65 61.66 -2.96
CA LEU A 51 -60.31 61.41 -2.45
C LEU A 51 -59.41 62.65 -2.63
N PRO A 52 -58.43 62.87 -1.74
CA PRO A 52 -57.34 63.79 -1.98
C PRO A 52 -56.56 63.42 -3.24
N ALA A 53 -56.12 64.42 -4.01
CA ALA A 53 -55.44 64.23 -5.30
C ALA A 53 -54.21 63.31 -5.22
N ASP A 54 -53.44 63.37 -4.13
CA ASP A 54 -52.24 62.54 -3.93
C ASP A 54 -52.59 61.04 -3.81
N ILE A 55 -53.67 60.73 -3.09
CA ILE A 55 -54.14 59.35 -2.87
C ILE A 55 -54.77 58.81 -4.15
N GLU A 56 -55.61 59.61 -4.80
CA GLU A 56 -56.24 59.23 -6.07
C GLU A 56 -55.19 58.92 -7.14
N SER A 57 -54.14 59.74 -7.24
CA SER A 57 -53.03 59.52 -8.18
C SER A 57 -52.26 58.22 -7.89
N ALA A 58 -51.98 57.93 -6.61
CA ALA A 58 -51.29 56.69 -6.23
C ALA A 58 -52.13 55.44 -6.53
N ILE A 59 -53.44 55.48 -6.26
CA ILE A 59 -54.35 54.36 -6.54
C ILE A 59 -54.54 54.19 -8.06
N ILE A 60 -54.57 55.27 -8.84
CA ILE A 60 -54.64 55.20 -10.30
C ILE A 60 -53.45 54.39 -10.85
N VAL A 61 -52.22 54.68 -10.41
CA VAL A 61 -51.03 53.91 -10.85
C VAL A 61 -51.19 52.43 -10.50
N ALA A 62 -51.63 52.12 -9.30
CA ALA A 62 -51.84 50.75 -8.85
C ALA A 62 -53.01 50.04 -9.59
N ALA A 63 -54.02 50.79 -10.03
CA ALA A 63 -55.17 50.26 -10.75
C ALA A 63 -54.82 49.79 -12.18
N PHE A 64 -53.68 50.23 -12.73
CA PHE A 64 -53.14 49.83 -14.03
C PHE A 64 -51.89 48.93 -13.95
N ILE A 65 -51.65 48.32 -12.79
CA ILE A 65 -50.50 47.43 -12.56
C ILE A 65 -50.42 46.23 -13.52
N GLU A 66 -51.53 45.86 -14.17
CA GLU A 66 -51.59 44.83 -15.23
C GLU A 66 -50.66 45.12 -16.42
N GLY A 67 -50.31 46.40 -16.66
CA GLY A 67 -49.34 46.80 -17.68
C GLY A 67 -47.93 46.20 -17.47
N HIS A 68 -47.56 45.89 -16.22
CA HIS A 68 -46.26 45.30 -15.86
C HIS A 68 -46.24 43.77 -15.90
N ARG A 69 -47.32 43.12 -16.37
CA ARG A 69 -47.45 41.65 -16.37
C ARG A 69 -46.28 40.94 -17.04
N CYS A 70 -45.89 41.39 -18.23
CA CYS A 70 -44.82 40.75 -18.99
C CYS A 70 -43.48 40.85 -18.27
N GLU A 71 -43.19 42.00 -17.67
CA GLU A 71 -41.94 42.24 -16.93
C GLU A 71 -41.83 41.32 -15.71
N VAL A 72 -42.92 41.18 -14.95
CA VAL A 72 -42.97 40.34 -13.75
C VAL A 72 -42.83 38.86 -14.12
N LEU A 73 -43.55 38.37 -15.13
CA LEU A 73 -43.42 36.97 -15.58
C LEU A 73 -42.00 36.66 -16.07
N ASN A 74 -41.39 37.56 -16.84
CA ASN A 74 -40.02 37.40 -17.29
C ASN A 74 -39.03 37.42 -16.12
N ALA A 75 -39.27 38.25 -15.10
CA ALA A 75 -38.43 38.28 -13.91
C ALA A 75 -38.55 36.99 -13.08
N GLN A 76 -39.77 36.49 -12.89
CA GLN A 76 -40.02 35.22 -12.21
C GLN A 76 -39.37 34.05 -12.92
N GLN A 77 -39.48 33.98 -14.25
CA GLN A 77 -38.81 32.95 -15.05
C GLN A 77 -37.29 33.03 -14.88
N ARG A 78 -36.70 34.23 -14.99
CA ARG A 78 -35.25 34.41 -14.78
C ARG A 78 -34.80 34.00 -13.38
N LEU A 79 -35.63 34.18 -12.36
CA LEU A 79 -35.32 33.71 -11.00
C LEU A 79 -35.32 32.18 -10.93
N ALA A 80 -36.30 31.51 -11.54
CA ALA A 80 -36.34 30.05 -11.62
C ALA A 80 -35.14 29.49 -12.38
N ASP A 81 -34.80 30.07 -13.53
CA ASP A 81 -33.66 29.66 -14.35
C ASP A 81 -32.33 29.82 -13.59
N ARG A 82 -32.15 30.94 -12.86
CA ARG A 82 -30.96 31.16 -12.02
C ARG A 82 -30.88 30.18 -10.87
N ALA A 83 -32.01 29.80 -10.27
CA ALA A 83 -32.03 28.79 -9.21
C ALA A 83 -31.54 27.43 -9.74
N LEU A 84 -32.04 26.99 -10.90
CA LEU A 84 -31.59 25.78 -11.57
C LEU A 84 -30.11 25.87 -11.99
N GLN A 85 -29.69 27.01 -12.55
CA GLN A 85 -28.30 27.24 -12.94
C GLN A 85 -27.34 27.18 -11.75
N SER A 86 -27.73 27.74 -10.60
CA SER A 86 -26.96 27.67 -9.36
C SER A 86 -26.82 26.23 -8.88
N GLN A 87 -27.92 25.46 -8.91
CA GLN A 87 -27.92 24.04 -8.54
C GLN A 87 -26.99 23.21 -9.43
N PHE A 88 -27.07 23.38 -10.77
CA PHE A 88 -26.18 22.68 -11.69
C PHE A 88 -24.71 23.09 -11.50
N SER A 89 -24.45 24.36 -11.21
CA SER A 89 -23.09 24.85 -10.96
C SER A 89 -22.51 24.24 -9.68
N GLN A 90 -23.30 24.13 -8.61
CA GLN A 90 -22.89 23.45 -7.38
C GLN A 90 -22.60 21.97 -7.61
N GLN A 91 -23.47 21.27 -8.37
CA GLN A 91 -23.27 19.86 -8.69
C GLN A 91 -22.02 19.65 -9.56
N LYS A 92 -21.79 20.53 -10.54
CA LYS A 92 -20.59 20.51 -11.38
C LYS A 92 -19.32 20.66 -10.54
N GLU A 93 -19.29 21.61 -9.60
CA GLU A 93 -18.11 21.83 -8.76
C GLU A 93 -17.88 20.67 -7.78
N ALA A 94 -18.96 20.10 -7.21
CA ALA A 94 -18.86 18.90 -6.39
C ALA A 94 -18.27 17.71 -7.18
N ASN A 95 -18.67 17.53 -8.44
CA ASN A 95 -18.13 16.49 -9.31
C ASN A 95 -16.67 16.77 -9.69
N ARG A 96 -16.32 18.03 -9.95
CA ARG A 96 -14.94 18.45 -10.25
C ARG A 96 -14.00 18.17 -9.08
N SER A 97 -14.45 18.42 -7.85
CA SER A 97 -13.69 18.08 -6.64
C SER A 97 -13.45 16.57 -6.52
N LYS A 98 -14.48 15.75 -6.76
CA LYS A 98 -14.35 14.28 -6.78
C LYS A 98 -13.41 13.78 -7.88
N GLU A 99 -13.49 14.36 -9.07
CA GLU A 99 -12.61 14.05 -10.18
C GLU A 99 -11.13 14.29 -9.81
N ASN A 100 -10.85 15.44 -9.19
CA ASN A 100 -9.49 15.77 -8.75
C ASN A 100 -8.97 14.81 -7.67
N ASP A 101 -9.80 14.43 -6.68
CA ASP A 101 -9.44 13.44 -5.65
C ASP A 101 -9.14 12.05 -6.26
N ILE A 102 -10.00 11.58 -7.16
CA ILE A 102 -9.79 10.32 -7.88
C ILE A 102 -8.51 10.38 -8.71
N ARG A 103 -8.28 11.48 -9.43
CA ARG A 103 -7.08 11.67 -10.25
C ARG A 103 -5.81 11.61 -9.40
N ALA A 104 -5.78 12.28 -8.25
CA ALA A 104 -4.64 12.23 -7.34
C ALA A 104 -4.36 10.81 -6.81
N LYS A 105 -5.42 10.04 -6.50
CA LYS A 105 -5.29 8.64 -6.08
C LYS A 105 -4.76 7.75 -7.21
N VAL A 106 -5.22 7.95 -8.44
CA VAL A 106 -4.72 7.22 -9.61
C VAL A 106 -3.23 7.51 -9.82
N GLU A 107 -2.83 8.77 -9.78
CA GLU A 107 -1.43 9.17 -9.94
C GLU A 107 -0.53 8.56 -8.85
N LEU A 108 -1.00 8.53 -7.59
CA LEU A 108 -0.28 7.85 -6.50
C LEU A 108 -0.07 6.36 -6.79
N LEU A 109 -1.11 5.67 -7.28
CA LEU A 109 -1.03 4.25 -7.60
C LEU A 109 -0.11 3.99 -8.78
N GLU A 110 -0.20 4.79 -9.84
CA GLU A 110 0.68 4.72 -11.00
C GLU A 110 2.15 4.90 -10.61
N ASN A 111 2.44 5.85 -9.73
CA ASN A 111 3.78 6.09 -9.22
C ASN A 111 4.30 4.96 -8.31
N SER A 112 3.41 4.22 -7.63
CA SER A 112 3.80 3.09 -6.78
C SER A 112 4.12 1.81 -7.58
N ARG A 113 3.50 1.64 -8.76
CA ARG A 113 3.63 0.47 -9.62
C ARG A 113 5.09 0.09 -9.97
N PRO A 114 5.96 0.99 -10.45
CA PRO A 114 7.33 0.62 -10.81
C PRO A 114 8.13 0.11 -9.61
N THR A 115 7.91 0.66 -8.42
CA THR A 115 8.57 0.21 -7.19
C THR A 115 8.17 -1.21 -6.84
N ILE A 116 6.87 -1.52 -6.90
CA ILE A 116 6.36 -2.88 -6.64
C ILE A 116 6.90 -3.87 -7.68
N VAL A 117 6.91 -3.50 -8.97
CA VAL A 117 7.46 -4.34 -10.04
C VAL A 117 8.95 -4.64 -9.83
N LYS A 118 9.73 -3.62 -9.42
CA LYS A 118 11.15 -3.79 -9.10
C LYS A 118 11.35 -4.77 -7.96
N GLU A 119 10.57 -4.65 -6.89
CA GLU A 119 10.64 -5.53 -5.72
C GLU A 119 10.27 -6.98 -6.09
N ILE A 120 9.21 -7.17 -6.88
CA ILE A 120 8.82 -8.49 -7.39
C ILE A 120 9.96 -9.13 -8.19
N ASN A 121 10.62 -8.37 -9.07
CA ASN A 121 11.72 -8.88 -9.88
C ASN A 121 12.93 -9.25 -9.02
N TRP A 122 13.25 -8.45 -7.99
CA TRP A 122 14.30 -8.75 -7.03
C TRP A 122 14.00 -10.03 -6.24
N LEU A 123 12.78 -10.17 -5.71
CA LEU A 123 12.34 -11.36 -4.98
C LEU A 123 12.38 -12.63 -5.85
N LYS A 124 11.99 -12.53 -7.13
CA LYS A 124 12.10 -13.66 -8.08
C LYS A 124 13.56 -14.09 -8.28
N ALA A 125 14.47 -13.13 -8.47
CA ALA A 125 15.89 -13.42 -8.64
C ALA A 125 16.50 -14.06 -7.37
N GLN A 126 16.13 -13.56 -6.18
CA GLN A 126 16.54 -14.16 -4.91
C GLN A 126 16.03 -15.59 -4.75
N LYS A 127 14.75 -15.82 -5.08
CA LYS A 127 14.15 -17.17 -5.04
C LYS A 127 14.92 -18.15 -5.93
N GLU A 128 15.26 -17.75 -7.16
CA GLU A 128 16.02 -18.60 -8.08
C GLU A 128 17.43 -18.91 -7.56
N LYS A 129 18.09 -17.92 -6.95
CA LYS A 129 19.41 -18.11 -6.33
C LYS A 129 19.33 -19.14 -5.19
N LEU A 130 18.39 -18.98 -4.27
CA LEU A 130 18.22 -19.90 -3.14
C LEU A 130 17.86 -21.32 -3.59
N LEU A 131 17.05 -21.48 -4.65
CA LEU A 131 16.76 -22.78 -5.24
C LEU A 131 18.02 -23.49 -5.76
N LYS A 132 18.95 -22.75 -6.38
CA LYS A 132 20.23 -23.31 -6.83
C LYS A 132 21.10 -23.75 -5.66
N GLU A 133 21.21 -22.92 -4.63
CA GLU A 133 21.95 -23.26 -3.40
C GLU A 133 21.36 -24.49 -2.72
N LEU A 134 20.03 -24.57 -2.59
CA LEU A 134 19.34 -25.72 -2.03
C LEU A 134 19.61 -26.99 -2.83
N ASN A 135 19.59 -26.93 -4.17
CA ASN A 135 19.92 -28.08 -5.00
C ASN A 135 21.35 -28.58 -4.76
N ILE A 136 22.33 -27.68 -4.63
CA ILE A 136 23.71 -28.04 -4.33
C ILE A 136 23.80 -28.76 -2.97
N VAL A 137 23.15 -28.20 -1.95
CA VAL A 137 23.12 -28.81 -0.61
C VAL A 137 22.48 -30.20 -0.66
N ASN A 138 21.33 -30.34 -1.34
CA ASN A 138 20.65 -31.62 -1.48
C ASN A 138 21.53 -32.66 -2.20
N THR A 139 22.21 -32.28 -3.28
CA THR A 139 23.12 -33.22 -3.97
C THR A 139 24.29 -33.66 -3.08
N SER A 140 24.82 -32.76 -2.25
CA SER A 140 25.90 -33.08 -1.31
C SER A 140 25.40 -33.97 -0.17
N LEU A 141 24.19 -33.71 0.34
CA LEU A 141 23.55 -34.52 1.36
C LEU A 141 23.33 -35.95 0.86
N THR A 142 22.73 -36.12 -0.33
CA THR A 142 22.55 -37.45 -0.93
C THR A 142 23.87 -38.17 -1.15
N ALA A 143 24.95 -37.46 -1.50
CA ALA A 143 26.27 -38.08 -1.63
C ALA A 143 26.81 -38.63 -0.30
N GLU A 144 26.66 -37.88 0.80
CA GLU A 144 27.06 -38.34 2.13
C GLU A 144 26.15 -39.45 2.68
N GLU A 145 24.85 -39.37 2.44
CA GLU A 145 23.89 -40.44 2.76
C GLU A 145 24.26 -41.75 2.07
N ASN A 146 24.59 -41.69 0.77
CA ASN A 146 25.05 -42.86 0.02
C ASN A 146 26.39 -43.40 0.57
N LYS A 147 27.33 -42.55 0.97
CA LYS A 147 28.58 -43.00 1.60
C LYS A 147 28.29 -43.71 2.93
N LEU A 148 27.38 -43.16 3.73
CA LEU A 148 26.97 -43.74 5.00
C LEU A 148 26.29 -45.10 4.80
N GLU A 149 25.41 -45.24 3.81
CA GLU A 149 24.75 -46.50 3.46
C GLU A 149 25.75 -47.60 3.06
N ASN A 150 26.82 -47.25 2.34
CA ASN A 150 27.86 -48.17 1.90
C ASN A 150 28.94 -48.48 2.96
N LEU A 151 28.98 -47.70 4.05
CA LEU A 151 30.00 -47.81 5.08
C LEU A 151 30.00 -49.17 5.82
N PRO A 152 28.86 -49.74 6.23
CA PRO A 152 28.82 -51.06 6.88
C PRO A 152 29.45 -52.16 6.04
N ALA A 153 29.14 -52.21 4.74
CA ALA A 153 29.70 -53.21 3.83
C ALA A 153 31.23 -53.07 3.70
N THR A 154 31.71 -51.82 3.64
CA THR A 154 33.15 -51.52 3.61
C THR A 154 33.85 -51.94 4.91
N ILE A 155 33.25 -51.68 6.06
CA ILE A 155 33.77 -52.08 7.39
C ILE A 155 33.86 -53.60 7.49
N GLU A 156 32.81 -54.34 7.09
CA GLU A 156 32.82 -55.80 7.16
C GLU A 156 33.89 -56.42 6.26
N LYS A 157 34.09 -55.86 5.06
CA LYS A 157 35.21 -56.27 4.18
C LYS A 157 36.57 -56.04 4.86
N MET A 158 36.80 -54.84 5.41
CA MET A 158 38.07 -54.54 6.11
C MET A 158 38.32 -55.45 7.31
N LYS A 159 37.27 -55.76 8.10
CA LYS A 159 37.36 -56.73 9.20
C LYS A 159 37.75 -58.13 8.71
N ALA A 160 37.17 -58.57 7.59
CA ALA A 160 37.51 -59.86 6.98
C ALA A 160 38.97 -59.90 6.51
N ASP A 161 39.43 -58.85 5.81
CA ASP A 161 40.80 -58.72 5.31
C ASP A 161 41.82 -58.71 6.47
N MET A 162 41.50 -58.04 7.59
CA MET A 162 42.35 -57.97 8.78
C MET A 162 42.54 -59.34 9.49
N LYS A 163 41.60 -60.27 9.34
CA LYS A 163 41.60 -61.55 10.08
C LYS A 163 42.81 -62.42 9.79
N THR A 164 43.33 -62.41 8.56
CA THR A 164 44.48 -63.25 8.17
C THR A 164 45.81 -62.71 8.70
N PRO A 165 46.17 -61.42 8.51
CA PRO A 165 47.34 -60.82 9.13
C PRO A 165 47.36 -60.97 10.65
N VAL A 166 46.23 -60.77 11.33
CA VAL A 166 46.15 -60.95 12.80
C VAL A 166 46.50 -62.39 13.20
N ARG A 167 45.95 -63.39 12.48
CA ARG A 167 46.28 -64.80 12.75
C ARG A 167 47.77 -65.10 12.52
N GLU A 168 48.33 -64.54 11.46
CA GLU A 168 49.74 -64.73 11.14
C GLU A 168 50.67 -64.06 12.16
N ALA A 169 50.35 -62.83 12.58
CA ALA A 169 51.08 -62.15 13.63
C ALA A 169 51.08 -62.94 14.95
N VAL A 170 49.93 -63.50 15.34
CA VAL A 170 49.82 -64.38 16.53
C VAL A 170 50.65 -65.66 16.35
N ARG A 171 50.65 -66.27 15.16
CA ARG A 171 51.46 -67.46 14.86
C ARG A 171 52.95 -67.16 14.99
N LEU A 172 53.42 -66.09 14.37
CA LEU A 172 54.82 -65.64 14.44
C LEU A 172 55.22 -65.31 15.88
N HIS A 173 54.37 -64.61 16.63
CA HIS A 173 54.64 -64.30 18.04
C HIS A 173 54.87 -65.56 18.89
N LYS A 174 54.10 -66.63 18.66
CA LYS A 174 54.32 -67.92 19.34
C LYS A 174 55.62 -68.62 18.94
N LEU A 175 56.11 -68.38 17.73
CA LEU A 175 57.36 -68.98 17.22
C LEU A 175 58.61 -68.22 17.68
N ILE A 176 58.48 -66.93 17.97
CA ILE A 176 59.57 -66.13 18.53
C ILE A 176 59.83 -66.65 19.96
N LYS A 177 60.93 -67.38 20.14
CA LYS A 177 61.40 -67.82 21.45
C LYS A 177 62.28 -66.73 22.06
N PRO A 178 62.20 -66.49 23.39
CA PRO A 178 63.14 -65.61 24.07
C PRO A 178 64.56 -66.16 23.91
N ILE A 179 65.47 -65.33 23.42
CA ILE A 179 66.90 -65.64 23.36
C ILE A 179 67.52 -65.04 24.63
N LEU A 180 68.27 -65.86 25.37
CA LEU A 180 69.00 -65.43 26.56
C LEU A 180 70.33 -64.80 26.13
N GLY A 181 70.67 -63.65 26.71
CA GLY A 181 71.84 -62.85 26.33
C GLY A 181 71.48 -61.71 25.37
N SER A 182 72.27 -60.65 25.39
CA SER A 182 72.14 -59.55 24.43
C SER A 182 73.03 -59.77 23.21
N VAL A 183 72.68 -59.16 22.09
CA VAL A 183 73.52 -59.16 20.87
C VAL A 183 74.92 -58.66 21.18
N ASP A 184 75.04 -57.65 22.06
CA ASP A 184 76.32 -57.05 22.43
C ASP A 184 77.18 -58.03 23.25
N GLU A 185 76.58 -58.75 24.21
CA GLU A 185 77.29 -59.77 25.01
C GLU A 185 77.79 -60.93 24.14
N ASP A 186 76.95 -61.42 23.23
CA ASP A 186 77.31 -62.50 22.32
C ASP A 186 78.39 -62.06 21.33
N GLN A 187 78.28 -60.83 20.79
CA GLN A 187 79.28 -60.27 19.89
C GLN A 187 80.61 -60.02 20.61
N GLN A 188 80.57 -59.58 21.87
CA GLN A 188 81.77 -59.41 22.70
C GLN A 188 82.47 -60.76 22.90
N LYS A 189 81.74 -61.82 23.26
CA LYS A 189 82.32 -63.17 23.38
C LYS A 189 82.94 -63.66 22.08
N ILE A 190 82.28 -63.44 20.94
CA ILE A 190 82.83 -63.79 19.62
C ILE A 190 84.14 -63.03 19.37
N ASN A 191 84.16 -61.73 19.63
CA ASN A 191 85.33 -60.89 19.43
C ASN A 191 86.48 -61.31 20.36
N GLU A 192 86.22 -61.60 21.63
CA GLU A 192 87.23 -62.07 22.59
C GLU A 192 87.88 -63.38 22.12
N VAL A 193 87.08 -64.36 21.69
CA VAL A 193 87.58 -65.62 21.12
C VAL A 193 88.34 -65.38 19.81
N ASP A 194 87.87 -64.47 18.98
CA ASP A 194 88.56 -64.11 17.73
C ASP A 194 89.89 -63.41 17.98
N GLN A 195 90.00 -62.57 19.02
CA GLN A 195 91.28 -61.97 19.44
C GLN A 195 92.28 -63.04 19.90
N ILE A 196 91.83 -64.08 20.60
CA ILE A 196 92.68 -65.23 20.95
C ILE A 196 93.16 -65.94 19.68
N ARG A 197 92.27 -66.19 18.71
CA ARG A 197 92.63 -66.78 17.40
C ARG A 197 93.66 -65.92 16.65
N LEU A 198 93.42 -64.62 16.53
CA LEU A 198 94.30 -63.67 15.85
C LEU A 198 95.67 -63.62 16.52
N TYR A 199 95.73 -63.65 17.85
CA TYR A 199 96.99 -63.71 18.59
C TYR A 199 97.80 -64.98 18.26
N ALA A 200 97.15 -66.15 18.25
CA ALA A 200 97.79 -67.41 17.89
C ALA A 200 98.29 -67.40 16.43
N VAL A 201 97.47 -66.93 15.49
CA VAL A 201 97.84 -66.79 14.07
C VAL A 201 99.06 -65.87 13.90
N ASN A 202 99.02 -64.68 14.51
CA ASN A 202 100.12 -63.71 14.45
C ASN A 202 101.41 -64.28 15.06
N THR A 203 101.31 -65.04 16.15
CA THR A 203 102.48 -65.66 16.80
C THR A 203 103.09 -66.75 15.92
N ILE A 204 102.27 -67.57 15.27
CA ILE A 204 102.73 -68.59 14.32
C ILE A 204 103.36 -67.94 13.08
N GLN A 205 102.74 -66.89 12.52
CA GLN A 205 103.28 -66.14 11.38
C GLN A 205 104.65 -65.50 11.70
N LYS A 206 104.81 -64.94 12.91
CA LYS A 206 106.12 -64.45 13.39
C LYS A 206 107.18 -65.56 13.49
N LEU A 207 106.80 -66.78 13.86
CA LEU A 207 107.72 -67.93 13.92
C LEU A 207 108.11 -68.43 12.52
N LEU A 208 107.21 -68.33 11.55
CA LEU A 208 107.42 -68.75 10.16
C LEU A 208 108.14 -67.71 9.28
N GLY A 209 108.55 -66.56 9.86
CA GLY A 209 109.44 -65.60 9.20
C GLY A 209 108.84 -64.84 8.01
N SER A 210 107.51 -64.75 7.91
CA SER A 210 106.82 -63.96 6.89
C SER A 210 106.03 -62.86 7.59
N ALA A 211 106.52 -61.63 7.51
CA ALA A 211 105.76 -60.43 7.86
C ALA A 211 104.94 -59.98 6.66
#